data_AF-A0A2N3U8J1-F1
#
_entry.id   AF-A0A2N3U8J1-F1
#
_cell.length_a   1.000
_cell.length_b   1.000
_cell.length_c   1.000
_cell.angle_alpha   90.00
_cell.angle_beta   90.00
_cell.angle_gamma   90.00
#
_symmetry.space_group_name_H-M   'P 1'
#
loop_
_entity.id
_entity.type
_entity.pdbx_description
1 polymer ?
#
loop_
_entity_poly.entity_id
_entity_poly.type
_entity_poly.pdbx_seq_one_letter_code
_entity_poly.pdbx_strand_id
1 'polypeptide(L)'
;MNALDFLLFALVLLSAYMGWRRGFAFSLLDLVRWVGSLALSFRLYPALADWLSRATDWNVYWIPPISFFIIAVLSSMLIQFIGSLILDLFSDEMHEHPVNKVLGTIPGLLSGVITIAIITILLLLLPLPERIQHYVQQSSMAGRFGNYTHLAENELNSVFDRVTERTLNELAVATETNQLVELPFTTEDYQPMPALEARMLKLLNQERIARDLPPLQADPSLTTVARRHAADMFTRGYFSHVSPEGASAADRIREANIPFRAVGENLAFAPSLRIAHEGLMESPGHRANILHERFGRVGIGVLQSKAHGLMITQKFRN
;
A
#
# COMPACT_ATOMS: atom_id res chain seq x y z
N MET A 1 -10.36 26.83 -13.28
CA MET A 1 -11.17 25.86 -12.52
C MET A 1 -11.70 24.83 -13.50
N ASN A 2 -11.41 23.55 -13.27
CA ASN A 2 -11.92 22.44 -14.09
C ASN A 2 -13.28 21.93 -13.54
N ALA A 3 -13.93 20.98 -14.22
CA ALA A 3 -15.26 20.50 -13.79
C ALA A 3 -15.21 19.84 -12.39
N LEU A 4 -14.07 19.26 -12.01
CA LEU A 4 -13.84 18.73 -10.68
C LEU A 4 -13.88 19.84 -9.61
N ASP A 5 -13.25 21.00 -9.86
CA ASP A 5 -13.32 22.15 -8.94
C ASP A 5 -14.78 22.57 -8.67
N PHE A 6 -15.62 22.62 -9.70
CA PHE A 6 -17.04 22.96 -9.54
C PHE A 6 -17.80 21.91 -8.73
N LEU A 7 -17.51 20.62 -8.95
CA LEU A 7 -18.13 19.52 -8.21
C LEU A 7 -17.72 19.53 -6.73
N LEU A 8 -16.43 19.72 -6.43
CA LEU A 8 -15.93 19.82 -5.05
C LEU A 8 -16.50 21.05 -4.34
N PHE A 9 -16.60 22.19 -5.04
CA PHE A 9 -17.23 23.39 -4.48
C PHE A 9 -18.72 23.19 -4.20
N ALA A 10 -19.45 22.54 -5.13
CA ALA A 10 -20.86 22.21 -4.94
C ALA A 10 -21.08 21.28 -3.73
N LEU A 11 -20.17 20.32 -3.49
CA LEU A 11 -20.22 19.45 -2.30
C LEU A 11 -20.05 20.23 -0.99
N VAL A 12 -19.15 21.21 -0.94
CA VAL A 12 -18.98 22.08 0.23
C VAL A 12 -20.23 22.92 0.48
N LEU A 13 -20.79 23.53 -0.56
CA LEU A 13 -22.03 24.31 -0.45
C LEU A 13 -23.21 23.43 -0.02
N LEU A 14 -23.33 22.22 -0.58
CA LEU A 14 -24.35 21.26 -0.18
C LEU A 14 -24.20 20.88 1.29
N SER A 15 -22.97 20.66 1.77
CA SER A 15 -22.71 20.34 3.17
C SER A 15 -23.04 21.50 4.11
N ALA A 16 -22.72 22.74 3.70
CA ALA A 16 -23.11 23.95 4.43
C ALA A 16 -24.64 24.10 4.52
N TYR A 17 -25.33 23.84 3.40
CA TYR A 17 -26.78 23.90 3.32
C TYR A 17 -27.46 22.81 4.16
N MET A 18 -26.94 21.57 4.12
CA MET A 18 -27.40 20.50 4.99
C MET A 18 -27.19 20.87 6.47
N GLY A 19 -26.05 21.47 6.78
CA GLY A 19 -25.75 21.95 8.13
C GLY A 19 -26.72 23.03 8.59
N TRP A 20 -27.08 23.97 7.70
CA TRP A 20 -28.11 24.96 7.98
C TRP A 20 -29.48 24.32 8.25
N ARG A 21 -29.90 23.37 7.42
CA ARG A 21 -31.21 22.70 7.57
C ARG A 21 -31.32 21.88 8.85
N ARG A 22 -30.28 21.12 9.17
CA ARG A 22 -30.24 20.24 10.37
C ARG A 22 -29.95 21.01 11.65
N GLY A 23 -29.24 22.14 11.53
CA GLY A 23 -28.81 22.95 12.67
C GLY A 23 -27.51 22.48 13.30
N PHE A 24 -26.99 23.30 14.21
CA PHE A 24 -25.67 23.17 14.81
C PHE A 24 -25.50 21.87 15.57
N ALA A 25 -26.44 21.51 16.42
CA ALA A 25 -26.29 20.35 17.30
C ALA A 25 -26.13 19.03 16.51
N PHE A 26 -27.00 18.78 15.54
CA PHE A 26 -26.90 17.60 14.66
C PHE A 26 -25.67 17.63 13.75
N SER A 27 -25.34 18.80 13.19
CA SER A 27 -24.18 18.93 12.31
C SER A 27 -22.86 18.77 13.05
N LEU A 28 -22.80 19.22 14.30
CA LEU A 28 -21.67 19.01 15.18
C LEU A 28 -21.56 17.53 15.56
N LEU A 29 -22.68 16.85 15.83
CA LEU A 29 -22.68 15.41 16.08
C LEU A 29 -22.15 14.65 14.86
N ASP A 30 -22.58 14.99 13.64
CA ASP A 30 -22.08 14.37 12.41
C ASP A 30 -20.56 14.52 12.28
N LEU A 31 -20.02 15.71 12.59
CA LEU A 31 -18.59 15.98 12.58
C LEU A 31 -17.84 15.18 13.65
N VAL A 32 -18.35 15.18 14.89
CA VAL A 32 -17.78 14.42 16.02
C VAL A 32 -17.81 12.91 15.74
N ARG A 33 -18.88 12.41 15.13
CA ARG A 33 -19.00 11.00 14.72
C ARG A 33 -17.94 10.64 13.70
N TRP A 34 -17.76 11.46 12.66
CA TRP A 34 -16.74 11.21 11.63
C TRP A 34 -15.33 11.23 12.21
N VAL A 35 -14.97 12.31 12.89
CA VAL A 35 -13.62 12.48 13.45
C VAL A 35 -13.36 11.46 14.57
N GLY A 36 -14.33 11.27 15.46
CA GLY A 36 -14.23 10.34 16.58
C GLY A 36 -14.14 8.88 16.14
N SER A 37 -14.94 8.45 15.16
CA SER A 37 -14.87 7.07 14.65
C SER A 37 -13.54 6.78 13.96
N LEU A 38 -13.01 7.75 13.21
CA LEU A 38 -11.70 7.64 12.59
C LEU A 38 -10.55 7.62 13.62
N ALA A 39 -10.59 8.49 14.62
CA ALA A 39 -9.58 8.49 15.69
C ALA A 39 -9.59 7.18 16.48
N LEU A 40 -10.80 6.67 16.80
CA LEU A 40 -10.95 5.38 17.47
C LEU A 40 -10.52 4.21 16.60
N SER A 41 -10.78 4.24 15.28
CA SER A 41 -10.32 3.20 14.38
C SER A 41 -8.80 3.11 14.37
N PHE A 42 -8.08 4.21 14.19
CA PHE A 42 -6.61 4.23 14.30
C PHE A 42 -6.09 3.71 15.64
N ARG A 43 -6.79 4.01 16.74
CA ARG A 43 -6.37 3.61 18.09
C ARG A 43 -6.62 2.14 18.42
N LEU A 44 -7.71 1.57 17.94
CA LEU A 44 -8.22 0.27 18.38
C LEU A 44 -8.09 -0.85 17.34
N TYR A 45 -7.95 -0.52 16.04
CA TYR A 45 -7.79 -1.54 15.00
C TYR A 45 -6.64 -2.53 15.24
N PRO A 46 -5.49 -2.17 15.86
CA PRO A 46 -4.41 -3.14 16.05
C PRO A 46 -4.80 -4.26 17.03
N ALA A 47 -5.52 -3.90 18.11
CA ALA A 47 -5.97 -4.87 19.09
C ALA A 47 -7.01 -5.84 18.49
N LEU A 48 -7.91 -5.32 17.63
CA LEU A 48 -8.87 -6.16 16.93
C LEU A 48 -8.18 -7.04 15.88
N ALA A 49 -7.18 -6.51 15.16
CA ALA A 49 -6.42 -7.27 14.18
C ALA A 49 -5.65 -8.43 14.82
N ASP A 50 -4.97 -8.21 15.94
CA ASP A 50 -4.24 -9.24 16.70
C ASP A 50 -5.19 -10.30 17.30
N TRP A 51 -6.43 -9.93 17.58
CA TRP A 51 -7.45 -10.89 18.00
C TRP A 51 -7.96 -11.71 16.82
N LEU A 52 -8.33 -11.05 15.71
CA LEU A 52 -8.84 -11.72 14.50
C LEU A 52 -7.81 -12.67 13.87
N SER A 53 -6.53 -12.32 13.92
CA SER A 53 -5.45 -13.19 13.42
C SER A 53 -5.28 -14.48 14.22
N ARG A 54 -5.72 -14.51 15.49
CA ARG A 54 -5.72 -15.73 16.32
C ARG A 54 -7.03 -16.49 16.25
N ALA A 55 -8.12 -15.81 15.89
CA ALA A 55 -9.47 -16.36 15.89
C ALA A 55 -9.90 -16.91 14.52
N THR A 56 -9.23 -16.51 13.43
CA THR A 56 -9.61 -16.89 12.07
C THR A 56 -8.38 -17.21 11.23
N ASP A 57 -8.54 -18.11 10.26
CA ASP A 57 -7.51 -18.42 9.24
C ASP A 57 -7.59 -17.46 8.05
N TRP A 58 -8.16 -16.27 8.25
CA TRP A 58 -8.29 -15.29 7.17
C TRP A 58 -6.93 -14.82 6.72
N ASN A 59 -6.88 -14.44 5.44
CA ASN A 59 -5.67 -13.91 4.86
C ASN A 59 -5.19 -12.70 5.69
N VAL A 60 -4.02 -12.86 6.31
CA VAL A 60 -3.40 -11.92 7.24
C VAL A 60 -3.25 -10.52 6.63
N TYR A 61 -3.17 -10.41 5.30
CA TYR A 61 -3.07 -9.13 4.59
C TYR A 61 -4.36 -8.30 4.66
N TRP A 62 -5.52 -8.94 4.76
CA TRP A 62 -6.82 -8.25 4.82
C TRP A 62 -7.29 -7.98 6.25
N ILE A 63 -6.69 -8.63 7.25
CA ILE A 63 -7.12 -8.49 8.65
C ILE A 63 -6.99 -7.05 9.15
N PRO A 64 -5.86 -6.32 8.99
CA PRO A 64 -5.75 -4.95 9.51
C PRO A 64 -6.71 -3.95 8.85
N PRO A 65 -6.85 -3.89 7.50
CA PRO A 65 -7.85 -3.02 6.87
C PRO A 65 -9.28 -3.37 7.29
N ILE A 66 -9.64 -4.66 7.33
CA ILE A 66 -10.97 -5.09 7.76
C ILE A 66 -11.22 -4.69 9.22
N SER A 67 -10.23 -4.90 10.10
CA SER A 67 -10.31 -4.50 11.51
C SER A 67 -10.53 -3.00 11.66
N PHE A 68 -9.81 -2.19 10.87
CA PHE A 68 -9.97 -0.75 10.85
C PHE A 68 -11.39 -0.35 10.46
N PHE A 69 -11.94 -0.92 9.39
CA PHE A 69 -13.31 -0.65 8.95
C PHE A 69 -14.36 -1.13 9.95
N ILE A 70 -14.17 -2.29 10.57
CA ILE A 70 -15.08 -2.78 11.62
C ILE A 70 -15.12 -1.80 12.79
N ILE A 71 -13.97 -1.36 13.31
CA ILE A 71 -13.94 -0.39 14.39
C ILE A 71 -14.57 0.95 13.96
N ALA A 72 -14.25 1.45 12.75
CA ALA A 72 -14.81 2.69 12.25
C ALA A 72 -16.34 2.63 12.20
N VAL A 73 -16.93 1.54 11.70
CA VAL A 73 -18.39 1.36 11.65
C VAL A 73 -18.99 1.26 13.05
N LEU A 74 -18.46 0.38 13.91
CA LEU A 74 -19.01 0.17 15.25
C LEU A 74 -18.92 1.43 16.13
N SER A 75 -17.78 2.12 16.10
CA SER A 75 -17.60 3.38 16.82
C SER A 75 -18.51 4.49 16.28
N SER A 76 -18.69 4.56 14.96
CA SER A 76 -19.60 5.51 14.32
C SER A 76 -21.05 5.29 14.75
N MET A 77 -21.49 4.03 14.79
CA MET A 77 -22.83 3.66 15.30
C MET A 77 -23.00 4.02 16.78
N LEU A 78 -21.98 3.74 17.60
CA LEU A 78 -22.01 4.05 19.03
C LEU A 78 -22.06 5.57 19.29
N ILE A 79 -21.22 6.35 18.61
CA ILE A 79 -21.21 7.81 18.74
C ILE A 79 -22.54 8.39 18.26
N GLN A 80 -23.09 7.89 17.14
CA GLN A 80 -24.40 8.32 16.64
C GLN A 80 -25.49 8.05 17.66
N PHE A 81 -25.52 6.85 18.23
CA PHE A 81 -26.52 6.43 19.20
C PHE A 81 -26.47 7.27 20.49
N ILE A 82 -25.27 7.42 21.07
CA ILE A 82 -25.10 8.24 22.29
C ILE A 82 -25.41 9.70 21.97
N GLY A 83 -24.95 10.20 20.83
CA GLY A 83 -25.20 11.55 20.38
C GLY A 83 -26.69 11.84 20.19
N SER A 84 -27.45 10.95 19.55
CA SER A 84 -28.90 11.13 19.41
C SER A 84 -29.60 11.12 20.76
N LEU A 85 -29.22 10.22 21.68
CA LEU A 85 -29.79 10.23 23.03
C LEU A 85 -29.56 11.57 23.76
N ILE A 86 -28.36 12.16 23.60
CA ILE A 86 -28.04 13.47 24.17
C ILE A 86 -28.86 14.58 23.50
N LEU A 87 -29.01 14.53 22.17
CA LEU A 87 -29.76 15.54 21.41
C LEU A 87 -31.26 15.50 21.75
N ASP A 88 -31.81 14.30 21.97
CA ASP A 88 -33.20 14.10 22.36
C ASP A 88 -33.51 14.62 23.79
N LEU A 89 -32.50 14.96 24.60
CA LEU A 89 -32.69 15.63 25.90
C LEU A 89 -33.03 17.12 25.75
N PHE A 90 -32.80 17.71 24.58
CA PHE A 90 -33.08 19.12 24.32
C PHE A 90 -34.45 19.28 23.64
N SER A 91 -35.16 20.38 23.93
CA SER A 91 -36.49 20.64 23.36
C SER A 91 -36.42 20.87 21.84
N ASP A 92 -37.51 20.51 21.15
CA ASP A 92 -37.68 20.76 19.70
C ASP A 92 -37.53 22.24 19.33
N GLU A 93 -37.89 23.15 20.25
CA GLU A 93 -37.75 24.60 20.09
C GLU A 93 -36.29 25.03 19.91
N MET A 94 -35.34 24.37 20.60
CA MET A 94 -33.92 24.65 20.41
C MET A 94 -33.40 24.16 19.05
N HIS A 95 -33.95 23.05 18.55
CA HIS A 95 -33.57 22.49 17.25
C HIS A 95 -34.06 23.35 16.08
N GLU A 96 -35.23 23.96 16.20
CA GLU A 96 -35.81 24.84 15.18
C GLU A 96 -35.38 26.31 15.32
N HIS A 97 -34.67 26.66 16.40
CA HIS A 97 -34.25 28.05 16.62
C HIS A 97 -33.33 28.56 15.48
N PRO A 98 -33.56 29.79 14.95
CA PRO A 98 -32.78 30.34 13.84
C PRO A 98 -31.27 30.37 14.09
N VAL A 99 -30.85 30.64 15.32
CA VAL A 99 -29.43 30.62 15.71
C VAL A 99 -28.84 29.21 15.56
N ASN A 100 -29.58 28.16 15.95
CA ASN A 100 -29.13 26.78 15.77
C ASN A 100 -28.97 26.45 14.27
N LYS A 101 -29.95 26.86 13.44
CA LYS A 101 -29.86 26.69 11.98
C LYS A 101 -28.64 27.43 11.41
N VAL A 102 -28.48 28.72 11.68
CA VAL A 102 -27.36 29.54 11.16
C VAL A 102 -26.02 28.99 11.62
N LEU A 103 -25.85 28.69 12.91
CA LEU A 103 -24.61 28.13 13.44
C LEU A 103 -24.29 26.77 12.84
N GLY A 104 -25.30 25.98 12.43
CA GLY A 104 -25.10 24.70 11.76
C GLY A 104 -24.36 24.76 10.43
N THR A 105 -24.31 25.92 9.79
CA THR A 105 -23.49 26.13 8.59
C THR A 105 -22.00 25.90 8.86
N ILE A 106 -21.50 26.20 10.08
CA ILE A 106 -20.08 26.09 10.44
C ILE A 106 -19.61 24.63 10.45
N PRO A 107 -20.17 23.72 11.28
CA PRO A 107 -19.82 22.30 11.23
C PRO A 107 -20.16 21.66 9.87
N GLY A 108 -21.22 22.12 9.19
CA GLY A 108 -21.55 21.68 7.83
C GLY A 108 -20.45 22.01 6.81
N LEU A 109 -19.90 23.24 6.83
CA LEU A 109 -18.77 23.64 6.00
C LEU A 109 -17.53 22.82 6.31
N LEU A 110 -17.20 22.64 7.60
CA LEU A 110 -16.06 21.84 8.03
C LEU A 110 -16.18 20.39 7.55
N SER A 111 -17.35 19.78 7.71
CA SER A 111 -17.63 18.43 7.20
C SER A 111 -17.48 18.36 5.68
N GLY A 112 -17.94 19.38 4.95
CA GLY A 112 -17.77 19.47 3.50
C GLY A 112 -16.30 19.53 3.10
N VAL A 113 -15.50 20.36 3.78
CA VAL A 113 -14.05 20.49 3.55
C VAL A 113 -13.33 19.17 3.83
N ILE A 114 -13.64 18.51 4.94
CA ILE A 114 -13.05 17.20 5.28
C ILE A 114 -13.42 16.16 4.22
N THR A 115 -14.68 16.14 3.78
CA THR A 115 -15.17 15.19 2.77
C THR A 115 -14.43 15.36 1.44
N ILE A 116 -14.28 16.60 0.96
CA ILE A 116 -13.54 16.83 -0.29
C ILE A 116 -12.06 16.49 -0.13
N ALA A 117 -11.45 16.74 1.03
CA ALA A 117 -10.06 16.40 1.29
C ALA A 117 -9.85 14.88 1.18
N ILE A 118 -10.71 14.09 1.82
CA ILE A 118 -10.69 12.62 1.75
C ILE A 118 -10.89 12.14 0.31
N ILE A 119 -11.90 12.64 -0.40
CA ILE A 119 -12.16 12.25 -1.79
C ILE A 119 -10.95 12.57 -2.67
N THR A 120 -10.37 13.77 -2.55
CA THR A 120 -9.18 14.16 -3.31
C THR A 120 -8.00 13.24 -3.01
N ILE A 121 -7.71 12.98 -1.73
CA ILE A 121 -6.62 12.08 -1.33
C ILE A 121 -6.84 10.69 -1.93
N LEU A 122 -8.05 10.13 -1.82
CA LEU A 122 -8.36 8.82 -2.41
C LEU A 122 -8.19 8.80 -3.93
N LEU A 123 -8.66 9.84 -4.64
CA LEU A 123 -8.49 9.94 -6.09
C LEU A 123 -7.02 10.05 -6.52
N LEU A 124 -6.17 10.66 -5.68
CA LEU A 124 -4.73 10.78 -5.94
C LEU A 124 -3.97 9.49 -5.62
N LEU A 125 -4.42 8.72 -4.62
CA LEU A 125 -3.79 7.46 -4.21
C LEU A 125 -4.20 6.27 -5.08
N LEU A 126 -5.39 6.29 -5.68
CA LEU A 126 -5.85 5.19 -6.52
C LEU A 126 -5.07 5.15 -7.86
N PRO A 127 -4.71 3.94 -8.36
CA PRO A 127 -4.04 3.77 -9.64
C PRO A 127 -5.04 3.98 -10.82
N LEU A 128 -5.50 5.21 -10.98
CA LEU A 128 -6.43 5.62 -12.03
C LEU A 128 -5.67 5.82 -13.36
N PRO A 129 -6.36 5.72 -14.51
CA PRO A 129 -5.79 6.04 -15.82
C PRO A 129 -5.12 7.43 -15.83
N GLU A 130 -4.00 7.57 -16.54
CA GLU A 130 -3.19 8.82 -16.56
C GLU A 130 -4.02 10.08 -16.89
N ARG A 131 -5.03 9.95 -17.77
CA ARG A 131 -5.97 11.03 -18.09
C ARG A 131 -6.72 11.55 -16.87
N ILE A 132 -7.15 10.66 -15.97
CA ILE A 132 -7.89 11.02 -14.75
C ILE A 132 -6.93 11.60 -13.71
N GLN A 133 -5.77 10.98 -13.51
CA GLN A 133 -4.77 11.50 -12.58
C GLN A 133 -4.33 12.92 -12.96
N HIS A 134 -4.05 13.16 -14.24
CA HIS A 134 -3.71 14.49 -14.74
C HIS A 134 -4.86 15.48 -14.54
N TYR A 135 -6.11 15.05 -14.75
CA TYR A 135 -7.30 15.88 -14.52
C TYR A 135 -7.47 16.29 -13.05
N VAL A 136 -7.21 15.37 -12.12
CA VAL A 136 -7.25 15.65 -10.66
C VAL A 136 -6.10 16.58 -10.26
N GLN A 137 -4.89 16.37 -10.76
CA GLN A 137 -3.72 17.20 -10.46
C GLN A 137 -3.87 18.65 -10.97
N GLN A 138 -4.61 18.86 -12.06
CA GLN A 138 -4.90 20.20 -12.58
C GLN A 138 -6.02 20.94 -11.82
N SER A 139 -6.72 20.29 -10.88
CA SER A 139 -7.74 20.96 -10.06
C SER A 139 -7.09 21.86 -9.02
N SER A 140 -7.53 23.13 -9.01
CA SER A 140 -7.04 24.12 -8.04
C SER A 140 -7.41 23.80 -6.60
N MET A 141 -8.60 23.22 -6.37
CA MET A 141 -9.03 22.76 -5.06
C MET A 141 -8.29 21.49 -4.64
N ALA A 142 -8.17 20.52 -5.56
CA ALA A 142 -7.44 19.29 -5.28
C ALA A 142 -5.96 19.56 -4.96
N GLY A 143 -5.32 20.45 -5.72
CA GLY A 143 -3.93 20.85 -5.52
C GLY A 143 -3.66 21.49 -4.14
N ARG A 144 -4.66 22.16 -3.53
CA ARG A 144 -4.53 22.68 -2.15
C ARG A 144 -4.48 21.57 -1.10
N PHE A 145 -5.10 20.43 -1.39
CA PHE A 145 -5.01 19.23 -0.55
C PHE A 145 -3.83 18.34 -0.90
N GLY A 146 -3.19 18.57 -2.05
CA GLY A 146 -1.97 17.89 -2.48
C GLY A 146 -0.84 17.92 -1.45
N ASN A 147 -0.67 19.01 -0.69
CA ASN A 147 0.35 19.06 0.36
C ASN A 147 0.02 18.21 1.59
N TYR A 148 -1.26 17.87 1.78
CA TYR A 148 -1.73 17.00 2.86
C TYR A 148 -1.77 15.53 2.44
N THR A 149 -1.49 15.20 1.16
CA THR A 149 -1.41 13.79 0.73
C THR A 149 -0.29 13.07 1.45
N HIS A 150 0.85 13.70 1.73
CA HIS A 150 1.93 13.06 2.49
C HIS A 150 1.54 12.72 3.94
N LEU A 151 0.73 13.56 4.60
CA LEU A 151 0.20 13.27 5.93
C LEU A 151 -0.80 12.12 5.89
N ALA A 152 -1.70 12.15 4.91
CA ALA A 152 -2.68 11.10 4.73
C ALA A 152 -2.05 9.79 4.25
N GLU A 153 -1.02 9.84 3.41
CA GLU A 153 -0.16 8.72 3.03
C GLU A 153 0.45 8.13 4.29
N ASN A 154 1.14 8.89 5.15
CA ASN A 154 1.75 8.32 6.35
C ASN A 154 0.74 7.63 7.28
N GLU A 155 -0.46 8.20 7.46
CA GLU A 155 -1.50 7.62 8.33
C GLU A 155 -2.24 6.44 7.65
N LEU A 156 -2.65 6.53 6.38
CA LEU A 156 -3.25 5.42 5.64
C LEU A 156 -2.23 4.31 5.46
N ASN A 157 -1.02 4.65 5.05
CA ASN A 157 0.10 3.74 4.98
C ASN A 157 0.33 3.11 6.36
N SER A 158 0.23 3.75 7.53
CA SER A 158 0.32 3.02 8.81
C SER A 158 -0.68 1.84 8.99
N VAL A 159 -1.86 1.91 8.36
CA VAL A 159 -2.88 0.85 8.31
C VAL A 159 -2.52 -0.23 7.27
N PHE A 160 -1.95 0.17 6.14
CA PHE A 160 -1.57 -0.69 5.01
C PHE A 160 -0.07 -1.11 4.98
N ASP A 161 0.77 -0.53 5.83
CA ASP A 161 2.23 -0.69 5.93
C ASP A 161 2.54 -1.78 6.93
N ARG A 162 1.75 -2.00 7.98
CA ARG A 162 1.91 -3.22 8.77
C ARG A 162 1.68 -4.50 7.95
N VAL A 163 0.96 -4.39 6.83
CA VAL A 163 0.81 -5.45 5.83
C VAL A 163 2.03 -5.52 4.89
N THR A 164 2.75 -4.41 4.70
CA THR A 164 3.85 -4.28 3.75
C THR A 164 5.23 -4.41 4.45
N GLU A 165 5.53 -3.65 5.49
CA GLU A 165 6.74 -3.70 6.31
C GLU A 165 6.91 -5.00 7.11
N ARG A 166 5.86 -5.61 7.65
CA ARG A 166 6.00 -6.87 8.42
C ARG A 166 6.28 -8.05 7.47
N THR A 167 5.59 -8.08 6.34
CA THR A 167 5.85 -9.01 5.23
C THR A 167 7.23 -8.77 4.63
N LEU A 168 7.62 -7.52 4.36
CA LEU A 168 8.95 -7.20 3.83
C LEU A 168 10.06 -7.46 4.84
N ASN A 169 9.88 -7.18 6.13
CA ASN A 169 10.90 -7.47 7.15
C ASN A 169 10.98 -8.96 7.47
N GLU A 170 9.88 -9.71 7.52
CA GLU A 170 9.92 -11.17 7.71
C GLU A 170 10.52 -11.87 6.49
N LEU A 171 10.17 -11.44 5.27
CA LEU A 171 10.76 -11.96 4.05
C LEU A 171 12.21 -11.49 3.86
N ALA A 172 12.58 -10.27 4.29
CA ALA A 172 13.95 -9.73 4.25
C ALA A 172 14.87 -10.38 5.29
N VAL A 173 14.39 -10.59 6.53
CA VAL A 173 15.14 -11.29 7.58
C VAL A 173 15.31 -12.78 7.24
N ALA A 174 14.30 -13.40 6.63
CA ALA A 174 14.41 -14.79 6.18
C ALA A 174 15.36 -14.97 4.99
N THR A 175 15.40 -14.00 4.06
CA THR A 175 16.38 -14.00 2.95
C THR A 175 17.79 -13.76 3.45
N GLU A 176 18.01 -12.90 4.44
CA GLU A 176 19.35 -12.69 5.03
C GLU A 176 19.87 -13.91 5.82
N THR A 177 19.00 -14.80 6.29
CA THR A 177 19.36 -15.99 7.08
C THR A 177 19.31 -17.31 6.30
N ASN A 178 19.00 -17.28 4.99
CA ASN A 178 18.71 -18.47 4.17
C ASN A 178 17.64 -19.40 4.78
N GLN A 179 16.75 -18.86 5.61
CA GLN A 179 15.66 -19.64 6.18
C GLN A 179 14.55 -19.78 5.15
N LEU A 180 14.03 -21.00 5.03
CA LEU A 180 12.87 -21.27 4.20
C LEU A 180 11.62 -20.76 4.91
N VAL A 181 10.89 -19.87 4.25
CA VAL A 181 9.57 -19.41 4.72
C VAL A 181 8.50 -20.15 3.93
N GLU A 182 7.60 -20.83 4.62
CA GLU A 182 6.41 -21.40 4.01
C GLU A 182 5.39 -20.27 3.72
N LEU A 183 4.91 -20.22 2.48
CA LEU A 183 3.85 -19.30 2.10
C LEU A 183 2.50 -19.93 2.44
N PRO A 184 1.50 -19.15 2.91
CA PRO A 184 0.18 -19.68 3.24
C PRO A 184 -0.66 -20.03 2.01
N PHE A 185 -0.05 -20.15 0.84
CA PHE A 185 -0.69 -20.43 -0.44
C PHE A 185 0.28 -21.08 -1.41
N THR A 186 -0.29 -21.80 -2.39
CA THR A 186 0.38 -22.21 -3.62
C THR A 186 -0.43 -21.66 -4.80
N THR A 187 0.23 -21.38 -5.92
CA THR A 187 -0.45 -20.95 -7.13
C THR A 187 0.32 -21.32 -8.38
N GLU A 188 -0.38 -21.73 -9.42
CA GLU A 188 0.11 -21.82 -10.80
C GLU A 188 -0.47 -20.71 -11.69
N ASP A 189 -1.41 -19.90 -11.17
CA ASP A 189 -1.94 -18.72 -11.84
C ASP A 189 -0.99 -17.53 -11.64
N TYR A 190 0.06 -17.53 -12.45
CA TYR A 190 1.00 -16.43 -12.58
C TYR A 190 1.44 -16.25 -14.03
N GLN A 191 1.88 -15.03 -14.37
CA GLN A 191 2.42 -14.72 -15.69
C GLN A 191 3.77 -14.01 -15.57
N PRO A 192 4.77 -14.35 -16.42
CA PRO A 192 5.99 -13.56 -16.52
C PRO A 192 5.71 -12.13 -16.99
N MET A 193 6.44 -11.17 -16.42
CA MET A 193 6.25 -9.75 -16.70
C MET A 193 7.52 -9.11 -17.29
N PRO A 194 7.86 -9.33 -18.58
CA PRO A 194 9.08 -8.81 -19.21
C PRO A 194 9.22 -7.29 -19.10
N ALA A 195 8.11 -6.54 -19.17
CA ALA A 195 8.13 -5.09 -19.02
C ALA A 195 8.56 -4.66 -17.61
N LEU A 196 8.17 -5.42 -16.58
CA LEU A 196 8.60 -5.15 -15.20
C LEU A 196 10.06 -5.55 -14.96
N GLU A 197 10.54 -6.63 -15.60
CA GLU A 197 11.95 -7.02 -15.56
C GLU A 197 12.85 -5.92 -16.16
N ALA A 198 12.47 -5.38 -17.32
CA ALA A 198 13.18 -4.27 -17.96
C ALA A 198 13.15 -3.00 -17.10
N ARG A 199 12.01 -2.71 -16.44
CA ARG A 199 11.88 -1.58 -15.53
C ARG A 199 12.73 -1.77 -14.27
N MET A 200 12.79 -2.97 -13.71
CA MET A 200 13.65 -3.29 -12.56
C MET A 200 15.11 -3.08 -12.92
N LEU A 201 15.56 -3.57 -14.09
CA LEU A 201 16.93 -3.33 -14.55
C LEU A 201 17.27 -1.83 -14.62
N LYS A 202 16.34 -0.99 -15.08
CA LYS A 202 16.52 0.46 -15.11
C LYS A 202 16.70 1.03 -13.70
N LEU A 203 15.89 0.58 -12.73
CA LEU A 203 16.01 1.01 -11.33
C LEU A 203 17.37 0.59 -10.73
N LEU A 204 17.78 -0.67 -10.92
CA LEU A 204 19.10 -1.15 -10.47
C LEU A 204 20.24 -0.32 -11.06
N ASN A 205 20.17 -0.01 -12.36
CA ASN A 205 21.20 0.78 -13.02
C ASN A 205 21.19 2.25 -12.62
N GLN A 206 20.04 2.82 -12.24
CA GLN A 206 19.99 4.16 -11.64
C GLN A 206 20.76 4.21 -10.31
N GLU A 207 20.59 3.20 -9.45
CA GLU A 207 21.34 3.12 -8.18
C GLU A 207 22.85 2.98 -8.39
N ARG A 208 23.25 2.21 -9.40
CA ARG A 208 24.66 2.01 -9.76
C ARG A 208 25.28 3.27 -10.36
N ILE A 209 24.60 3.91 -11.31
CA ILE A 209 25.06 5.16 -11.93
C ILE A 209 25.18 6.28 -10.90
N ALA A 210 24.24 6.39 -9.95
CA ALA A 210 24.29 7.37 -8.87
C ALA A 210 25.50 7.20 -7.93
N ARG A 211 26.22 6.07 -8.03
CA ARG A 211 27.40 5.73 -7.22
C ARG A 211 28.63 5.43 -8.10
N ASP A 212 28.63 5.94 -9.33
CA ASP A 212 29.74 5.80 -10.29
C ASP A 212 30.11 4.35 -10.63
N LEU A 213 29.15 3.42 -10.50
CA LEU A 213 29.33 2.00 -10.85
C LEU A 213 28.89 1.73 -12.30
N PRO A 214 29.59 0.84 -13.03
CA PRO A 214 29.17 0.41 -14.37
C PRO A 214 27.77 -0.20 -14.34
N PRO A 215 26.89 0.10 -15.32
CA PRO A 215 25.57 -0.49 -15.38
C PRO A 215 25.64 -2.00 -15.65
N LEU A 216 24.71 -2.74 -15.05
CA LEU A 216 24.49 -4.16 -15.31
C LEU A 216 23.88 -4.35 -16.71
N GLN A 217 24.34 -5.37 -17.41
CA GLN A 217 23.75 -5.83 -18.66
C GLN A 217 22.69 -6.91 -18.40
N ALA A 218 21.57 -6.83 -19.11
CA ALA A 218 20.56 -7.90 -19.08
C ALA A 218 21.14 -9.22 -19.59
N ASP A 219 20.81 -10.32 -18.91
CA ASP A 219 21.22 -11.65 -19.28
C ASP A 219 20.01 -12.59 -19.44
N PRO A 220 19.56 -12.84 -20.68
CA PRO A 220 18.38 -13.67 -20.94
C PRO A 220 18.48 -15.10 -20.41
N SER A 221 19.69 -15.68 -20.39
CA SER A 221 19.91 -17.02 -19.85
C SER A 221 19.70 -17.03 -18.34
N LEU A 222 20.22 -16.03 -17.63
CA LEU A 222 19.94 -15.86 -16.19
C LEU A 222 18.48 -15.50 -15.92
N THR A 223 17.82 -14.70 -16.76
CA THR A 223 16.38 -14.40 -16.62
C THR A 223 15.55 -15.67 -16.67
N THR A 224 15.92 -16.64 -17.51
CA THR A 224 15.24 -17.94 -17.56
C THR A 224 15.37 -18.70 -16.23
N VAL A 225 16.57 -18.73 -15.65
CA VAL A 225 16.80 -19.35 -14.33
C VAL A 225 16.05 -18.60 -13.22
N ALA A 226 16.04 -17.27 -13.28
CA ALA A 226 15.36 -16.39 -12.33
C ALA A 226 13.83 -16.65 -12.34
N ARG A 227 13.21 -16.68 -13.53
CA ARG A 227 11.79 -17.00 -13.70
C ARG A 227 11.44 -18.40 -13.21
N ARG A 228 12.29 -19.40 -13.47
CA ARG A 228 12.08 -20.76 -12.97
C ARG A 228 12.06 -20.80 -11.44
N HIS A 229 12.99 -20.11 -10.79
CA HIS A 229 13.00 -20.03 -9.32
C HIS A 229 11.78 -19.29 -8.76
N ALA A 230 11.36 -18.19 -9.41
CA ALA A 230 10.14 -17.49 -9.04
C ALA A 230 8.89 -18.38 -9.17
N ALA A 231 8.80 -19.15 -10.25
CA ALA A 231 7.70 -20.08 -10.51
C ALA A 231 7.67 -21.17 -9.45
N ASP A 232 8.83 -21.74 -9.17
CA ASP A 232 9.02 -22.79 -8.18
C ASP A 232 8.54 -22.38 -6.77
N MET A 233 8.91 -21.16 -6.34
CA MET A 233 8.44 -20.58 -5.07
C MET A 233 6.91 -20.41 -5.02
N PHE A 234 6.28 -19.96 -6.12
CA PHE A 234 4.82 -19.85 -6.19
C PHE A 234 4.11 -21.21 -6.21
N THR A 235 4.57 -22.13 -7.04
CA THR A 235 3.95 -23.44 -7.23
C THR A 235 4.03 -24.29 -5.96
N ARG A 236 5.16 -24.20 -5.25
CA ARG A 236 5.42 -25.03 -4.06
C ARG A 236 5.21 -24.30 -2.72
N GLY A 237 4.80 -23.03 -2.76
CA GLY A 237 4.39 -22.29 -1.57
C GLY A 237 5.53 -22.05 -0.59
N TYR A 238 6.68 -21.60 -1.08
CA TYR A 238 7.81 -21.25 -0.23
C TYR A 238 8.53 -19.99 -0.72
N PHE A 239 9.30 -19.35 0.15
CA PHE A 239 10.16 -18.23 -0.19
C PHE A 239 11.55 -18.44 0.43
N SER A 240 12.55 -18.68 -0.42
CA SER A 240 13.93 -18.97 0.01
C SER A 240 14.95 -18.87 -1.13
N HIS A 241 16.19 -18.55 -0.77
CA HIS A 241 17.37 -18.67 -1.65
C HIS A 241 17.70 -20.12 -2.01
N VAL A 242 17.40 -21.03 -1.08
CA VAL A 242 17.69 -22.47 -1.19
C VAL A 242 16.36 -23.20 -1.41
N SER A 243 16.29 -24.03 -2.44
CA SER A 243 15.07 -24.84 -2.68
C SER A 243 14.90 -25.87 -1.55
N PRO A 244 13.70 -26.47 -1.38
CA PRO A 244 13.47 -27.56 -0.43
C PRO A 244 14.47 -28.72 -0.57
N GLU A 245 14.99 -28.95 -1.77
CA GLU A 245 16.00 -29.97 -2.07
C GLU A 245 17.44 -29.55 -1.71
N GLY A 246 17.65 -28.33 -1.24
CA GLY A 246 18.96 -27.80 -0.91
C GLY A 246 19.68 -27.10 -2.08
N ALA A 247 19.03 -26.90 -3.23
CA ALA A 247 19.68 -26.27 -4.38
C ALA A 247 19.82 -24.76 -4.16
N SER A 248 21.04 -24.24 -4.26
CA SER A 248 21.36 -22.80 -4.16
C SER A 248 21.24 -22.08 -5.51
N ALA A 249 21.36 -20.74 -5.51
CA ALA A 249 21.44 -19.94 -6.73
C ALA A 249 22.58 -20.41 -7.66
N ALA A 250 23.73 -20.75 -7.10
CA ALA A 250 24.88 -21.23 -7.85
C ALA A 250 24.61 -22.59 -8.52
N ASP A 251 23.88 -23.48 -7.84
CA ASP A 251 23.51 -24.79 -8.37
C ASP A 251 22.53 -24.64 -9.55
N ARG A 252 21.48 -23.81 -9.38
CA ARG A 252 20.51 -23.51 -10.44
C ARG A 252 21.16 -22.91 -11.69
N ILE A 253 22.20 -22.08 -11.53
CA ILE A 253 22.92 -21.47 -12.65
C ILE A 253 23.91 -22.46 -13.29
N ARG A 254 24.57 -23.32 -12.50
CA ARG A 254 25.44 -24.39 -13.02
C ARG A 254 24.66 -25.42 -13.83
N GLU A 255 23.49 -25.83 -13.36
CA GLU A 255 22.59 -26.75 -14.07
C GLU A 255 22.16 -26.18 -15.44
N ALA A 256 21.99 -24.86 -15.53
CA ALA A 256 21.69 -24.17 -16.77
C ALA A 256 22.91 -24.01 -17.71
N ASN A 257 24.08 -24.56 -17.36
CA ASN A 257 25.35 -24.44 -18.10
C ASN A 257 25.78 -22.98 -18.36
N ILE A 258 25.45 -22.06 -17.44
CA ILE A 258 25.82 -20.65 -17.54
C ILE A 258 27.15 -20.44 -16.80
N PRO A 259 28.21 -19.92 -17.47
CA PRO A 259 29.50 -19.73 -16.82
C PRO A 259 29.48 -18.53 -15.87
N PHE A 260 30.07 -18.69 -14.68
CA PHE A 260 30.28 -17.61 -13.72
C PHE A 260 31.50 -17.91 -12.82
N ARG A 261 32.09 -16.88 -12.22
CA ARG A 261 33.08 -17.00 -11.15
C ARG A 261 32.53 -16.53 -9.80
N ALA A 262 31.65 -15.54 -9.85
CA ALA A 262 30.89 -15.04 -8.71
C ALA A 262 29.41 -14.96 -9.07
N VAL A 263 28.55 -15.22 -8.09
CA VAL A 263 27.10 -15.19 -8.23
C VAL A 263 26.49 -14.47 -7.03
N GLY A 264 25.44 -13.70 -7.27
CA GLY A 264 24.58 -13.11 -6.24
C GLY A 264 23.12 -13.42 -6.54
N GLU A 265 22.29 -13.44 -5.49
CA GLU A 265 20.84 -13.54 -5.62
C GLU A 265 20.16 -12.55 -4.69
N ASN A 266 19.15 -11.86 -5.20
CA ASN A 266 18.17 -11.18 -4.38
C ASN A 266 16.79 -11.75 -4.67
N LEU A 267 15.95 -11.81 -3.64
CA LEU A 267 14.56 -12.23 -3.73
C LEU A 267 13.67 -11.14 -3.16
N ALA A 268 12.51 -10.93 -3.75
CA ALA A 268 11.48 -10.08 -3.19
C ALA A 268 10.09 -10.64 -3.51
N PHE A 269 9.18 -10.54 -2.56
CA PHE A 269 7.77 -10.79 -2.77
C PHE A 269 6.98 -9.56 -2.29
N ALA A 270 6.29 -8.89 -3.21
CA ALA A 270 5.75 -7.55 -2.97
C ALA A 270 4.52 -7.25 -3.85
N PRO A 271 3.65 -6.32 -3.44
CA PRO A 271 2.47 -5.93 -4.23
C PRO A 271 2.82 -5.10 -5.47
N SER A 272 3.99 -4.44 -5.51
CA SER A 272 4.42 -3.64 -6.65
C SER A 272 5.94 -3.65 -6.85
N LEU A 273 6.36 -3.31 -8.07
CA LEU A 273 7.79 -3.25 -8.44
C LEU A 273 8.55 -2.20 -7.63
N ARG A 274 7.92 -1.07 -7.34
CA ARG A 274 8.52 0.04 -6.60
C ARG A 274 8.85 -0.40 -5.17
N ILE A 275 7.87 -0.96 -4.48
CA ILE A 275 8.01 -1.47 -3.11
C ILE A 275 9.10 -2.54 -3.04
N ALA A 276 9.14 -3.45 -4.03
CA ALA A 276 10.21 -4.45 -4.08
C ALA A 276 11.61 -3.83 -4.23
N HIS A 277 11.78 -2.86 -5.13
CA HIS A 277 13.07 -2.18 -5.32
C HIS A 277 13.52 -1.42 -4.07
N GLU A 278 12.60 -0.66 -3.46
CA GLU A 278 12.86 0.09 -2.23
C GLU A 278 13.28 -0.87 -1.09
N GLY A 279 12.53 -1.95 -0.85
CA GLY A 279 12.88 -2.93 0.19
C GLY A 279 14.22 -3.64 -0.06
N LEU A 280 14.54 -3.98 -1.31
CA LEU A 280 15.85 -4.53 -1.67
C LEU A 280 16.99 -3.54 -1.45
N MET A 281 16.76 -2.24 -1.68
CA MET A 281 17.75 -1.22 -1.41
C MET A 281 17.85 -0.91 0.08
N GLU A 282 16.80 -1.10 0.88
CA GLU A 282 16.86 -0.88 2.33
C GLU A 282 17.60 -2.01 3.06
N SER A 283 17.49 -3.25 2.60
CA SER A 283 18.25 -4.38 3.17
C SER A 283 19.75 -4.30 2.82
N PRO A 284 20.66 -4.32 3.82
CA PRO A 284 22.10 -4.27 3.60
C PRO A 284 22.62 -5.40 2.71
N GLY A 285 22.14 -6.64 2.89
CA GLY A 285 22.58 -7.80 2.12
C GLY A 285 22.19 -7.70 0.65
N HIS A 286 20.92 -7.37 0.37
CA HIS A 286 20.42 -7.22 -0.98
C HIS A 286 21.06 -6.04 -1.73
N ARG A 287 21.21 -4.90 -1.03
CA ARG A 287 21.90 -3.71 -1.55
C ARG A 287 23.34 -4.01 -1.92
N ALA A 288 24.05 -4.80 -1.10
CA ALA A 288 25.42 -5.20 -1.38
C ALA A 288 25.53 -5.97 -2.70
N ASN A 289 24.57 -6.85 -3.03
CA ASN A 289 24.53 -7.53 -4.32
C ASN A 289 24.28 -6.54 -5.49
N ILE A 290 23.32 -5.62 -5.35
CA ILE A 290 22.99 -4.64 -6.40
C ILE A 290 24.20 -3.75 -6.73
N LEU A 291 24.93 -3.33 -5.71
CA LEU A 291 26.07 -2.42 -5.82
C LEU A 291 27.42 -3.13 -5.92
N HIS A 292 27.44 -4.47 -6.02
CA HIS A 292 28.70 -5.20 -6.08
C HIS A 292 29.44 -4.90 -7.39
N GLU A 293 30.68 -4.43 -7.29
CA GLU A 293 31.49 -3.97 -8.44
C GLU A 293 31.82 -5.11 -9.42
N ARG A 294 31.99 -6.33 -8.89
CA ARG A 294 32.36 -7.50 -9.71
C ARG A 294 31.21 -8.01 -10.59
N PHE A 295 29.96 -7.60 -10.34
CA PHE A 295 28.85 -8.03 -11.18
C PHE A 295 28.69 -7.11 -12.39
N GLY A 296 28.62 -7.71 -13.58
CA GLY A 296 28.42 -7.02 -14.85
C GLY A 296 27.14 -7.44 -15.57
N ARG A 297 26.50 -8.54 -15.14
CA ARG A 297 25.30 -9.11 -15.76
C ARG A 297 24.25 -9.45 -14.72
N VAL A 298 22.99 -9.29 -15.10
CA VAL A 298 21.84 -9.65 -14.25
C VAL A 298 20.73 -10.30 -15.06
N GLY A 299 20.20 -11.41 -14.55
CA GLY A 299 18.91 -11.96 -14.98
C GLY A 299 17.86 -11.62 -13.94
N ILE A 300 16.73 -11.07 -14.39
CA ILE A 300 15.62 -10.68 -13.52
C ILE A 300 14.42 -11.49 -13.94
N GLY A 301 13.81 -12.21 -13.01
CA GLY A 301 12.53 -12.88 -13.18
C GLY A 301 11.47 -12.16 -12.37
N VAL A 302 10.40 -11.71 -13.03
CA VAL A 302 9.21 -11.16 -12.36
C VAL A 302 8.00 -11.98 -12.78
N LEU A 303 7.38 -12.67 -11.83
CA LEU A 303 6.10 -13.33 -12.02
C LEU A 303 5.00 -12.58 -11.27
N GLN A 304 3.88 -12.33 -11.95
CA GLN A 304 2.71 -11.71 -11.36
C GLN A 304 1.60 -12.73 -11.16
N SER A 305 1.17 -12.91 -9.92
CA SER A 305 -0.13 -13.51 -9.60
C SER A 305 -1.13 -12.39 -9.31
N LYS A 306 -2.33 -12.46 -9.91
CA LYS A 306 -3.38 -11.45 -9.66
C LYS A 306 -3.83 -11.43 -8.20
N ALA A 307 -3.83 -12.58 -7.53
CA ALA A 307 -4.28 -12.72 -6.16
C ALA A 307 -3.16 -12.43 -5.14
N HIS A 308 -1.90 -12.70 -5.51
CA HIS A 308 -0.79 -12.74 -4.54
C HIS A 308 0.30 -11.68 -4.77
N GLY A 309 0.33 -10.99 -5.91
CA GLY A 309 1.33 -9.94 -6.19
C GLY A 309 2.52 -10.43 -7.01
N LEU A 310 3.68 -9.82 -6.82
CA LEU A 310 4.89 -10.07 -7.60
C LEU A 310 5.89 -10.93 -6.85
N MET A 311 6.28 -12.06 -7.44
CA MET A 311 7.47 -12.82 -7.04
C MET A 311 8.64 -12.41 -7.92
N ILE A 312 9.70 -11.88 -7.31
CA ILE A 312 10.84 -11.30 -8.00
C ILE A 312 12.12 -12.00 -7.58
N THR A 313 12.92 -12.37 -8.56
CA THR A 313 14.25 -12.93 -8.35
C THR A 313 15.25 -12.18 -9.22
N GLN A 314 16.39 -11.81 -8.64
CA GLN A 314 17.51 -11.18 -9.34
C GLN A 314 18.71 -12.09 -9.22
N LYS A 315 19.35 -12.42 -10.33
CA LYS A 315 20.52 -13.29 -10.42
C LYS A 315 21.67 -12.50 -11.00
N PHE A 316 22.72 -12.28 -10.23
CA PHE A 316 23.88 -11.50 -10.65
C PHE A 316 25.04 -12.41 -11.00
N ARG A 317 25.81 -12.05 -12.04
CA ARG A 317 27.10 -12.67 -12.35
C ARG A 317 28.12 -11.66 -12.86
N ASN A 318 29.40 -12.03 -12.77
CA ASN A 318 30.52 -11.30 -13.34
C ASN A 318 30.70 -11.53 -14.84
#